data_AF-A0A1Q5XB60-F1
#
_entry.id   AF-A0A1Q5XB60-F1
#
_cell.length_a   1.000
_cell.length_b   1.000
_cell.length_c   1.000
_cell.angle_alpha   90.00
_cell.angle_beta   90.00
_cell.angle_gamma   90.00
#
_symmetry.space_group_name_H-M   'P 1'
#
loop_
_entity.id
_entity.type
_entity.pdbx_description
1 polymer ?
#
loop_
_entity_poly.entity_id
_entity_poly.type
_entity_poly.pdbx_seq_one_letter_code
_entity_poly.pdbx_strand_id
1 'polypeptide(L)'
;MKHDAYVMLNVQSIREAFAEASSFLDQAGCNEPQRSSQLLLEHVLGLSGAAYYMALADPFPPAAREAWEAAVTRRAAGEPVQYIIGEQEFYGRAFEVTPDVLIPRPETELLVEAILKYGAELWPDGLVSAPGGVARDVASAAGEVARDSAAAGEIALDSAAVAGEMARDSAAAGEIALDSAAAAGGVVRDIAAAGKVARDSTSAAGETAADGGVEAGSLAARRESGAAGARAPRPLTAVDIGAGSGAISVTLAAEAPAWRVCAGDISPGALAVAGRNAQRHGTAVDLRLGDLLEPFAGMETDILVSNPPYIPGADIAGLQREVRDHEPRTALDGGDDGLDPYRRMMEQLALLPAPPRLVGFELGQGQAGQVAGLLRAAGHWNEIITIDDLTGIPRHVLGIAR
;
A
#
# COMPACT_ATOMS: atom_id res chain seq x y z
N MET A 1 13.00 27.94 -5.94
CA MET A 1 12.43 29.11 -6.66
C MET A 1 10.93 29.13 -6.40
N LYS A 2 10.33 30.28 -6.09
CA LYS A 2 8.87 30.42 -6.18
C LYS A 2 8.56 30.28 -7.66
N HIS A 3 7.83 29.26 -8.05
CA HIS A 3 7.34 29.16 -9.42
C HIS A 3 6.25 30.23 -9.54
N ASP A 4 6.39 31.10 -10.52
CA ASP A 4 5.32 32.05 -10.85
C ASP A 4 4.05 31.26 -11.17
N ALA A 5 2.89 31.83 -10.87
CA ALA A 5 1.62 31.16 -11.18
C ALA A 5 1.55 30.87 -12.69
N TYR A 6 1.04 29.69 -13.04
CA TYR A 6 0.82 29.36 -14.44
C TYR A 6 -0.31 30.25 -15.00
N VAL A 7 -0.01 30.96 -16.08
CA VAL A 7 -0.97 31.78 -16.81
C VAL A 7 -0.95 31.29 -18.25
N MET A 8 -2.10 30.83 -18.72
CA MET A 8 -2.22 30.31 -20.08
C MET A 8 -2.00 31.46 -21.07
N LEU A 9 -1.07 31.31 -22.01
CA LEU A 9 -0.84 32.34 -23.02
C LEU A 9 -1.95 32.30 -24.08
N ASN A 10 -1.78 32.96 -25.24
CA ASN A 10 -2.79 33.00 -26.31
C ASN A 10 -2.98 31.65 -27.05
N VAL A 11 -3.18 30.59 -26.28
CA VAL A 11 -3.52 29.23 -26.69
C VAL A 11 -4.84 29.24 -27.46
N GLN A 12 -4.82 28.62 -28.64
CA GLN A 12 -5.95 28.49 -29.54
C GLN A 12 -6.65 27.14 -29.42
N SER A 13 -5.97 26.09 -28.93
CA SER A 13 -6.52 24.72 -28.87
C SER A 13 -6.17 23.95 -27.59
N ILE A 14 -6.90 22.86 -27.32
CA ILE A 14 -6.61 21.96 -26.19
C ILE A 14 -5.19 21.35 -26.30
N ARG A 15 -4.74 21.02 -27.53
CA ARG A 15 -3.38 20.53 -27.78
C ARG A 15 -2.30 21.55 -27.40
N GLU A 16 -2.53 22.83 -27.69
CA GLU A 16 -1.59 23.89 -27.34
C GLU A 16 -1.57 24.11 -25.81
N ALA A 17 -2.72 24.05 -25.13
CA ALA A 17 -2.78 24.09 -23.66
C ALA A 17 -1.98 22.93 -23.04
N PHE A 18 -2.16 21.72 -23.56
CA PHE A 18 -1.41 20.53 -23.14
C PHE A 18 0.10 20.73 -23.29
N ALA A 19 0.56 21.19 -24.46
CA ALA A 19 1.98 21.36 -24.75
C ALA A 19 2.60 22.45 -23.86
N GLU A 20 1.89 23.56 -23.67
CA GLU A 20 2.34 24.67 -22.84
C GLU A 20 2.47 24.25 -21.36
N ALA A 21 1.44 23.64 -20.79
CA ALA A 21 1.48 23.18 -19.40
C ALA A 21 2.50 22.07 -19.19
N SER A 22 2.67 21.14 -20.14
CA SER A 22 3.70 20.11 -20.07
C SER A 22 5.09 20.72 -19.98
N SER A 23 5.38 21.73 -20.82
CA SER A 23 6.66 22.43 -20.77
C SER A 23 6.84 23.21 -19.47
N PHE A 24 5.77 23.86 -18.98
CA PHE A 24 5.81 24.59 -17.72
C PHE A 24 6.07 23.68 -16.51
N LEU A 25 5.40 22.52 -16.44
CA LEU A 25 5.59 21.54 -15.36
C LEU A 25 6.98 20.91 -15.39
N ASP A 26 7.53 20.67 -16.58
CA ASP A 26 8.92 20.19 -16.75
C ASP A 26 9.93 21.20 -16.21
N GLN A 27 9.78 22.48 -16.59
CA GLN A 27 10.59 23.58 -16.04
C GLN A 27 10.43 23.73 -14.52
N ALA A 28 9.26 23.36 -13.99
CA ALA A 28 9.00 23.36 -12.55
C ALA A 28 9.60 22.15 -11.79
N GLY A 29 10.24 21.22 -12.51
CA GLY A 29 10.82 20.01 -11.95
C GLY A 29 9.77 19.00 -11.47
N CYS A 30 8.56 19.03 -12.04
CA CYS A 30 7.53 18.05 -11.72
C CYS A 30 7.87 16.69 -12.34
N ASN A 31 7.58 15.62 -11.62
CA ASN A 31 7.62 14.30 -12.21
C ASN A 31 6.46 14.11 -13.21
N GLU A 32 6.73 13.40 -14.30
CA GLU A 32 5.81 13.06 -15.39
C GLU A 32 4.95 14.26 -15.90
N PRO A 33 5.58 15.32 -16.43
CA PRO A 33 4.87 16.57 -16.75
C PRO A 33 3.81 16.39 -17.84
N GLN A 34 4.05 15.53 -18.84
CA GLN A 34 3.08 15.23 -19.90
C GLN A 34 1.87 14.47 -19.34
N ARG A 35 2.11 13.43 -18.52
CA ARG A 35 1.03 12.64 -17.91
C ARG A 35 0.20 13.50 -16.96
N SER A 36 0.85 14.33 -16.15
CA SER A 36 0.19 15.30 -15.27
C SER A 36 -0.71 16.25 -16.08
N SER A 37 -0.19 16.82 -17.17
CA SER A 37 -0.95 17.76 -18.01
C SER A 37 -2.17 17.11 -18.66
N GLN A 38 -2.02 15.88 -19.16
CA GLN A 38 -3.14 15.12 -19.72
C GLN A 38 -4.23 14.88 -18.67
N LEU A 39 -3.86 14.34 -17.50
CA LEU A 39 -4.82 14.02 -16.44
C LEU A 39 -5.58 15.27 -15.94
N LEU A 40 -4.86 16.39 -15.81
CA LEU A 40 -5.49 17.66 -15.44
C LEU A 40 -6.44 18.18 -16.53
N LEU A 41 -6.13 18.01 -17.82
CA LEU A 41 -7.05 18.40 -18.91
C LEU A 41 -8.29 17.52 -18.94
N GLU A 42 -8.11 16.20 -18.84
CA GLU A 42 -9.19 15.23 -18.76
C GLU A 42 -10.15 15.59 -17.61
N HIS A 43 -9.60 15.90 -16.43
CA HIS A 43 -10.37 16.35 -15.26
C HIS A 43 -11.09 17.67 -15.50
N VAL A 44 -10.37 18.73 -15.90
CA VAL A 44 -10.92 20.09 -16.05
C VAL A 44 -11.97 20.18 -17.14
N LEU A 45 -11.82 19.39 -18.22
CA LEU A 45 -12.73 19.39 -19.36
C LEU A 45 -13.82 18.31 -19.26
N GLY A 46 -13.74 17.41 -18.28
CA GLY A 46 -14.65 16.27 -18.17
C GLY A 46 -14.54 15.30 -19.36
N LEU A 47 -13.33 15.13 -19.90
CA LEU A 47 -13.04 14.27 -21.04
C LEU A 47 -12.25 13.04 -20.58
N SER A 48 -12.39 11.93 -21.29
CA SER A 48 -11.58 10.73 -21.04
C SER A 48 -11.39 9.89 -22.30
N GLY A 49 -10.31 9.13 -22.36
CA GLY A 49 -10.04 8.15 -23.41
C GLY A 49 -10.15 8.75 -24.83
N ALA A 50 -10.92 8.11 -25.70
CA ALA A 50 -11.08 8.54 -27.09
C ALA A 50 -11.63 9.98 -27.24
N ALA A 51 -12.52 10.41 -26.33
CA ALA A 51 -13.11 11.75 -26.39
C ALA A 51 -12.05 12.84 -26.17
N TYR A 52 -11.08 12.61 -25.28
CA TYR A 52 -9.95 13.51 -25.06
C TYR A 52 -9.13 13.68 -26.35
N TYR A 53 -8.73 12.59 -26.99
CA TYR A 53 -7.90 12.64 -28.20
C TYR A 53 -8.62 13.31 -29.39
N MET A 54 -9.93 13.11 -29.52
CA MET A 54 -10.73 13.77 -30.55
C MET A 54 -10.81 15.28 -30.32
N ALA A 55 -10.90 15.72 -29.07
CA ALA A 55 -11.03 17.13 -28.70
C ALA A 55 -9.70 17.92 -28.80
N LEU A 56 -8.54 17.27 -28.98
CA LEU A 56 -7.24 17.96 -28.97
C LEU A 56 -7.13 19.12 -29.98
N ALA A 57 -7.81 19.02 -31.13
CA ALA A 57 -7.81 20.07 -32.15
C ALA A 57 -8.86 21.17 -31.90
N ASP A 58 -9.78 20.95 -30.96
CA ASP A 58 -10.85 21.90 -30.66
C ASP A 58 -10.32 23.13 -29.92
N PRO A 59 -11.00 24.28 -30.06
CA PRO A 59 -10.66 25.47 -29.29
C PRO A 59 -10.72 25.23 -27.79
N PHE A 60 -9.74 25.75 -27.05
CA PHE A 60 -9.76 25.63 -25.59
C PHE A 60 -10.98 26.37 -25.01
N PRO A 61 -11.85 25.72 -24.21
CA PRO A 61 -13.06 26.36 -23.69
C PRO A 61 -12.73 27.53 -22.74
N PRO A 62 -13.16 28.78 -23.03
CA PRO A 62 -12.82 29.92 -22.18
C PRO A 62 -13.31 29.79 -20.73
N ALA A 63 -14.43 29.10 -20.51
CA ALA A 63 -14.99 28.85 -19.18
C ALA A 63 -14.13 27.90 -18.32
N ALA A 64 -13.31 27.05 -18.94
CA ALA A 64 -12.44 26.10 -18.24
C ALA A 64 -11.08 26.70 -17.86
N ARG A 65 -10.77 27.91 -18.35
CA ARG A 65 -9.43 28.51 -18.25
C ARG A 65 -8.98 28.71 -16.82
N GLU A 66 -9.84 29.26 -15.96
CA GLU A 66 -9.48 29.53 -14.55
C GLU A 66 -9.19 28.23 -13.79
N ALA A 67 -10.01 27.19 -14.00
CA ALA A 67 -9.81 25.89 -13.38
C ALA A 67 -8.51 25.21 -13.88
N TRP A 68 -8.22 25.32 -15.18
CA TRP A 68 -6.98 24.83 -15.78
C TRP A 68 -5.75 25.53 -15.20
N GLU A 69 -5.78 26.88 -15.16
CA GLU A 69 -4.66 27.66 -14.65
C GLU A 69 -4.36 27.35 -13.17
N ALA A 70 -5.41 27.22 -12.37
CA ALA A 70 -5.31 26.83 -10.96
C ALA A 70 -4.73 25.41 -10.78
N ALA A 71 -5.20 24.44 -11.57
CA ALA A 71 -4.76 23.06 -11.48
C ALA A 71 -3.26 22.90 -11.83
N VAL A 72 -2.81 23.51 -12.94
CA VAL A 72 -1.40 23.47 -13.35
C VAL A 72 -0.51 24.18 -12.33
N THR A 73 -0.98 25.32 -11.78
CA THR A 73 -0.25 26.04 -10.72
C THR A 73 -0.07 25.20 -9.47
N ARG A 74 -1.12 24.50 -9.01
CA ARG A 74 -1.05 23.58 -7.86
C ARG A 74 -0.06 22.44 -8.13
N ARG A 75 -0.10 21.85 -9.32
CA ARG A 75 0.83 20.77 -9.71
C ARG A 75 2.29 21.26 -9.71
N ALA A 76 2.57 22.43 -10.28
CA ALA A 76 3.90 23.05 -10.25
C ALA A 76 4.38 23.38 -8.82
N ALA A 77 3.44 23.65 -7.91
CA ALA A 77 3.73 23.81 -6.49
C ALA A 77 4.03 22.48 -5.77
N GLY A 78 4.08 21.35 -6.47
CA GLY A 78 4.43 20.04 -5.93
C GLY A 78 3.23 19.21 -5.48
N GLU A 79 2.01 19.73 -5.59
CA GLU A 79 0.83 18.97 -5.17
C GLU A 79 0.62 17.77 -6.12
N PRO A 80 0.44 16.55 -5.59
CA PRO A 80 0.15 15.37 -6.41
C PRO A 80 -1.08 15.58 -7.30
N VAL A 81 -1.00 15.10 -8.55
CA VAL A 81 -2.09 15.25 -9.52
C VAL A 81 -3.40 14.63 -9.01
N GLN A 82 -3.29 13.52 -8.28
CA GLN A 82 -4.43 12.82 -7.68
C GLN A 82 -5.13 13.65 -6.60
N TYR A 83 -4.42 14.44 -5.79
CA TYR A 83 -5.06 15.33 -4.81
C TYR A 83 -5.69 16.56 -5.47
N ILE A 84 -5.17 16.99 -6.61
CA ILE A 84 -5.78 18.04 -7.41
C ILE A 84 -7.11 17.55 -8.01
N ILE A 85 -7.12 16.32 -8.54
CA ILE A 85 -8.28 15.66 -9.14
C ILE A 85 -9.28 15.17 -8.06
N GLY A 86 -8.77 14.78 -6.89
CA GLY A 86 -9.51 14.18 -5.78
C GLY A 86 -9.70 12.66 -5.90
N GLU A 87 -9.12 12.00 -6.90
CA GLU A 87 -9.33 10.58 -7.17
C GLU A 87 -8.06 9.86 -7.65
N GLN A 88 -8.00 8.55 -7.37
CA GLN A 88 -7.00 7.62 -7.90
C GLN A 88 -7.68 6.30 -8.27
N GLU A 89 -7.37 5.75 -9.44
CA GLU A 89 -7.81 4.40 -9.80
C GLU A 89 -6.96 3.34 -9.10
N PHE A 90 -7.61 2.31 -8.57
CA PHE A 90 -7.00 1.15 -7.95
C PHE A 90 -7.89 -0.07 -8.20
N TYR A 91 -7.34 -1.14 -8.74
CA TYR A 91 -8.04 -2.40 -9.05
C TYR A 91 -9.29 -2.18 -9.93
N GLY A 92 -9.18 -1.28 -10.92
CA GLY A 92 -10.28 -0.90 -11.81
C GLY A 92 -11.42 -0.10 -11.14
N ARG A 93 -11.17 0.49 -9.96
CA ARG A 93 -12.14 1.28 -9.19
C ARG A 93 -11.57 2.66 -8.88
N ALA A 94 -12.40 3.70 -8.98
CA ALA A 94 -12.01 5.05 -8.59
C ALA A 94 -12.16 5.26 -7.08
N PHE A 95 -11.07 5.55 -6.39
CA PHE A 95 -11.04 5.90 -4.97
C PHE A 95 -10.89 7.41 -4.81
N GLU A 96 -11.75 8.01 -3.98
CA GLU A 96 -11.51 9.34 -3.46
C GLU A 96 -10.20 9.35 -2.66
N VAL A 97 -9.35 10.35 -2.92
CA VAL A 97 -8.10 10.57 -2.19
C VAL A 97 -7.99 12.03 -1.78
N THR A 98 -7.39 12.26 -0.62
CA THR A 98 -7.17 13.58 -0.04
C THR A 98 -5.80 13.61 0.63
N PRO A 99 -5.28 14.77 1.04
CA PRO A 99 -4.04 14.86 1.81
C PRO A 99 -4.05 14.11 3.16
N ASP A 100 -5.19 13.55 3.60
CA ASP A 100 -5.28 12.71 4.80
C ASP A 100 -4.85 11.25 4.57
N VAL A 101 -4.63 10.82 3.31
CA VAL A 101 -4.36 9.42 2.95
C VAL A 101 -3.22 9.27 1.95
N LEU A 102 -2.46 8.18 2.04
CA LEU A 102 -1.55 7.75 0.98
C LEU A 102 -2.32 7.56 -0.34
N ILE A 103 -1.74 7.99 -1.46
CA ILE A 103 -2.29 7.69 -2.78
C ILE A 103 -2.06 6.20 -3.08
N PRO A 104 -3.11 5.41 -3.38
CA PRO A 104 -2.96 3.99 -3.72
C PRO A 104 -1.95 3.75 -4.85
N ARG A 105 -1.10 2.74 -4.70
CA ARG A 105 -0.04 2.40 -5.66
C ARG A 105 -0.41 1.14 -6.44
N PRO A 106 -0.01 1.04 -7.73
CA PRO A 106 -0.25 -0.16 -8.54
C PRO A 106 0.33 -1.43 -7.91
N GLU A 107 1.48 -1.33 -7.24
CA GLU A 107 2.13 -2.47 -6.59
C GLU A 107 1.23 -3.12 -5.52
N THR A 108 0.46 -2.31 -4.79
CA THR A 108 -0.46 -2.78 -3.75
C THR A 108 -1.58 -3.68 -4.30
N GLU A 109 -1.89 -3.61 -5.60
CA GLU A 109 -2.86 -4.51 -6.24
C GLU A 109 -2.39 -5.97 -6.18
N LEU A 110 -1.08 -6.21 -6.30
CA LEU A 110 -0.49 -7.55 -6.22
C LEU A 110 -0.67 -8.16 -4.82
N LEU A 111 -0.69 -7.33 -3.76
CA LEU A 111 -1.01 -7.79 -2.42
C LEU A 111 -2.45 -8.29 -2.33
N VAL A 112 -3.40 -7.51 -2.88
CA VAL A 112 -4.83 -7.87 -2.91
C VAL A 112 -5.04 -9.18 -3.67
N GLU A 113 -4.43 -9.31 -4.85
CA GLU A 113 -4.49 -10.53 -5.66
C GLU A 113 -3.96 -11.75 -4.90
N ALA A 114 -2.82 -11.59 -4.22
CA ALA A 114 -2.23 -12.66 -3.44
C ALA A 114 -3.12 -13.08 -2.27
N ILE A 115 -3.69 -12.12 -1.55
CA ILE A 115 -4.61 -12.40 -0.44
C ILE A 115 -5.85 -13.15 -0.93
N LEU A 116 -6.46 -12.72 -2.04
CA LEU A 116 -7.62 -13.41 -2.62
C LEU A 116 -7.27 -14.82 -3.07
N LYS A 117 -6.13 -15.00 -3.76
CA LYS A 117 -5.64 -16.30 -4.23
C LYS A 117 -5.42 -17.27 -3.07
N TYR A 118 -4.61 -16.90 -2.08
CA TYR A 118 -4.29 -17.79 -0.98
C TYR A 118 -5.47 -17.96 -0.01
N GLY A 119 -6.34 -16.95 0.09
CA GLY A 119 -7.64 -17.07 0.75
C GLY A 119 -8.50 -18.17 0.10
N ALA A 120 -8.57 -18.22 -1.23
CA ALA A 120 -9.26 -19.28 -1.97
C ALA A 120 -8.69 -20.68 -1.69
N GLU A 121 -7.36 -20.80 -1.65
CA GLU A 121 -6.67 -22.06 -1.42
C GLU A 121 -6.89 -22.59 0.01
N LEU A 122 -6.82 -21.72 1.01
CA LEU A 122 -6.97 -22.09 2.42
C LEU A 122 -8.43 -22.33 2.82
N TRP A 123 -9.37 -21.65 2.15
CA TRP A 123 -10.80 -21.74 2.39
C TRP A 123 -11.60 -21.77 1.07
N PRO A 124 -11.66 -22.92 0.39
CA PRO A 124 -12.35 -23.07 -0.89
C PRO A 124 -13.84 -22.67 -0.84
N ASP A 125 -14.51 -22.95 0.27
CA ASP A 125 -15.91 -22.59 0.50
C ASP A 125 -16.10 -21.12 0.92
N GLY A 126 -15.01 -20.41 1.22
CA GLY A 126 -15.01 -19.08 1.83
C GLY A 126 -15.18 -17.91 0.85
N LEU A 127 -14.97 -18.11 -0.45
CA LEU A 127 -15.19 -17.09 -1.50
C LEU A 127 -16.59 -17.14 -2.12
N VAL A 128 -17.35 -18.21 -1.86
CA VAL A 128 -18.68 -18.38 -2.44
C VAL A 128 -19.70 -17.59 -1.64
N SER A 129 -20.23 -16.50 -2.20
CA SER A 129 -21.50 -15.90 -1.76
C SER A 129 -22.67 -16.42 -2.60
N ALA A 130 -23.86 -16.44 -1.99
CA ALA A 130 -25.18 -16.86 -2.49
C ALA A 130 -25.44 -16.66 -4.01
N PRO A 131 -26.31 -17.50 -4.62
CA PRO A 131 -26.47 -17.59 -6.08
C PRO A 131 -26.84 -16.25 -6.71
N GLY A 132 -25.93 -15.66 -7.50
CA GLY A 132 -26.20 -14.43 -8.26
C GLY A 132 -24.99 -13.60 -8.68
N GLY A 133 -23.79 -13.84 -8.15
CA GLY A 133 -22.57 -13.13 -8.57
C GLY A 133 -21.89 -13.80 -9.76
N VAL A 134 -21.61 -13.04 -10.82
CA VAL A 134 -20.81 -13.52 -11.96
C VAL A 134 -19.38 -13.75 -11.47
N ALA A 135 -19.01 -14.99 -11.20
CA ALA A 135 -17.62 -15.38 -11.04
C ALA A 135 -16.88 -15.03 -12.33
N ARG A 136 -16.00 -14.03 -12.29
CA ARG A 136 -14.94 -13.94 -13.30
C ARG A 136 -13.92 -15.00 -12.93
N ASP A 137 -13.66 -15.92 -13.85
CA ASP A 137 -12.67 -16.98 -13.69
C ASP A 137 -11.29 -16.36 -13.45
N VAL A 138 -10.88 -16.31 -12.18
CA VAL A 138 -9.55 -15.85 -11.73
C VAL A 138 -8.43 -16.70 -12.37
N ALA A 139 -8.76 -17.87 -12.91
CA ALA A 139 -7.84 -18.77 -13.60
C ALA A 139 -7.54 -18.38 -15.07
N SER A 140 -8.37 -17.57 -15.74
CA SER A 140 -8.14 -17.23 -17.16
C SER A 140 -7.27 -15.98 -17.36
N ALA A 141 -7.22 -15.08 -16.38
CA ALA A 141 -6.41 -13.85 -16.44
C ALA A 141 -4.90 -14.15 -16.58
N ALA A 142 -4.42 -15.26 -16.00
CA ALA A 142 -3.01 -15.68 -16.11
C ALA A 142 -2.59 -16.10 -17.53
N GLY A 143 -3.55 -16.44 -18.41
CA GLY A 143 -3.28 -16.89 -19.77
C GLY A 143 -3.27 -15.77 -20.82
N GLU A 144 -3.96 -14.66 -20.56
CA GLU A 144 -4.05 -13.52 -21.50
C GLU A 144 -2.87 -12.56 -21.38
N VAL A 145 -2.32 -12.37 -20.17
CA VAL A 145 -1.12 -11.54 -19.95
C VAL A 145 0.11 -12.09 -20.72
N ALA A 146 0.20 -13.41 -20.88
CA ALA A 146 1.27 -14.04 -21.64
C ALA A 146 1.14 -13.83 -23.17
N ARG A 147 -0.06 -13.55 -23.68
CA ARG A 147 -0.29 -13.34 -25.12
C ARG A 147 -0.24 -11.86 -25.52
N ASP A 148 -0.65 -10.95 -24.66
CA ASP A 148 -0.57 -9.50 -24.93
C ASP A 148 0.87 -8.96 -24.85
N SER A 149 1.75 -9.59 -24.06
CA SER A 149 3.19 -9.23 -24.05
C SER A 149 3.90 -9.52 -25.39
N ALA A 150 3.38 -10.48 -26.18
CA ALA A 150 3.91 -10.79 -27.51
C ALA A 150 3.40 -9.81 -28.58
N ALA A 151 2.17 -9.30 -28.45
CA ALA A 151 1.58 -8.34 -29.38
C ALA A 151 2.11 -6.90 -29.17
N ALA A 152 2.43 -6.53 -27.92
CA ALA A 152 3.06 -5.24 -27.61
C ALA A 152 4.49 -5.11 -28.19
N GLY A 153 5.19 -6.24 -28.41
CA GLY A 153 6.52 -6.28 -29.01
C GLY A 153 6.56 -5.96 -30.51
N GLU A 154 5.46 -6.12 -31.24
CA GLU A 154 5.41 -5.81 -32.69
C GLU A 154 4.94 -4.38 -32.99
N ILE A 155 4.20 -3.73 -32.09
CA ILE A 155 3.73 -2.34 -32.27
C ILE A 155 4.83 -1.31 -31.88
N ALA A 156 5.80 -1.72 -31.05
CA ALA A 156 6.94 -0.88 -30.66
C ALA A 156 7.96 -0.63 -31.79
N LEU A 157 7.92 -1.40 -32.88
CA LEU A 157 8.85 -1.27 -34.00
C LEU A 157 8.43 -0.20 -35.04
N ASP A 158 7.16 0.19 -35.07
CA ASP A 158 6.66 1.20 -36.04
C ASP A 158 6.69 2.63 -35.46
N SER A 159 6.66 2.76 -34.13
CA SER A 159 6.71 4.06 -33.43
C SER A 159 8.13 4.66 -33.34
N ALA A 160 9.17 3.84 -33.54
CA ALA A 160 10.57 4.28 -33.55
C ALA A 160 10.96 5.04 -34.85
N ALA A 161 10.15 4.95 -35.91
CA ALA A 161 10.41 5.64 -37.17
C ALA A 161 10.08 7.14 -37.13
N VAL A 162 9.18 7.59 -36.26
CA VAL A 162 8.73 8.99 -36.19
C VAL A 162 9.53 9.81 -35.14
N ALA A 163 10.12 9.15 -34.14
CA ALA A 163 11.00 9.80 -33.16
C ALA A 163 12.44 10.01 -33.65
N GLY A 164 12.84 9.36 -34.74
CA GLY A 164 14.21 9.36 -35.27
C GLY A 164 14.67 10.63 -36.01
N GLU A 165 13.77 11.59 -36.27
CA GLU A 165 14.08 12.78 -37.07
C GLU A 165 14.28 14.07 -36.23
N MET A 166 14.00 14.05 -34.92
CA MET A 166 14.17 15.21 -34.03
C MET A 166 15.35 15.11 -33.05
N ALA A 167 16.07 13.97 -33.01
CA ALA A 167 17.19 13.72 -32.09
C ALA A 167 18.59 13.86 -32.74
N ARG A 168 18.72 14.69 -33.79
CA ARG A 168 20.01 15.06 -34.39
C ARG A 168 20.33 16.54 -34.17
N ASP A 169 20.39 16.97 -32.91
CA ASP A 169 21.05 18.26 -32.58
C ASP A 169 21.57 18.35 -31.13
N SER A 170 21.68 17.22 -30.41
CA SER A 170 22.21 17.21 -29.03
C SER A 170 23.19 16.05 -28.83
N ALA A 171 24.33 16.13 -29.50
CA ALA A 171 25.49 15.29 -29.20
C ALA A 171 26.74 16.19 -29.03
N ALA A 172 26.86 16.81 -27.85
CA ALA A 172 28.14 17.28 -27.33
C ALA A 172 28.06 17.42 -25.80
N ALA A 173 29.06 16.86 -25.12
CA ALA A 173 29.29 16.78 -23.67
C ALA A 173 28.51 15.67 -22.94
N GLY A 174 29.14 14.69 -22.29
CA GLY A 174 30.56 14.42 -22.13
C GLY A 174 30.74 13.06 -21.44
N GLU A 175 31.51 12.18 -22.08
CA GLU A 175 32.18 11.08 -21.40
C GLU A 175 33.28 11.64 -20.51
N ILE A 176 33.40 11.13 -19.28
CA ILE A 176 34.62 10.57 -18.66
C ILE A 176 34.26 10.26 -17.21
N ALA A 177 34.25 8.97 -16.88
CA ALA A 177 34.42 8.47 -15.53
C ALA A 177 35.45 7.32 -15.57
N LEU A 178 36.08 7.10 -14.41
CA LEU A 178 37.01 6.03 -14.01
C LEU A 178 38.50 6.43 -14.04
N ASP A 179 39.07 6.69 -12.86
CA ASP A 179 39.88 5.67 -12.15
C ASP A 179 40.22 6.11 -10.71
N SER A 180 40.57 5.11 -9.89
CA SER A 180 41.23 5.11 -8.58
C SER A 180 40.40 4.73 -7.35
N ALA A 181 40.24 3.41 -7.19
CA ALA A 181 40.19 2.75 -5.88
C ALA A 181 41.42 1.86 -5.72
N ALA A 182 42.38 2.26 -4.88
CA ALA A 182 43.33 1.37 -4.21
C ALA A 182 44.13 2.14 -3.13
N ALA A 183 43.94 1.80 -1.86
CA ALA A 183 45.03 1.35 -0.95
C ALA A 183 44.67 1.49 0.54
N ALA A 184 45.19 0.51 1.31
CA ALA A 184 45.29 0.38 2.77
C ALA A 184 43.99 -0.03 3.50
N GLY A 185 43.84 -1.22 4.10
CA GLY A 185 44.82 -2.22 4.53
C GLY A 185 45.48 -1.84 5.86
N GLY A 186 45.01 -2.43 6.98
CA GLY A 186 45.89 -2.69 8.13
C GLY A 186 45.34 -2.50 9.55
N VAL A 187 44.82 -3.59 10.13
CA VAL A 187 45.09 -4.18 11.47
C VAL A 187 45.16 -3.29 12.74
N VAL A 188 44.42 -3.69 13.80
CA VAL A 188 44.87 -4.06 15.19
C VAL A 188 43.93 -3.58 16.33
N ARG A 189 43.30 -4.59 16.97
CA ARG A 189 43.05 -4.91 18.40
C ARG A 189 42.34 -3.95 19.39
N ASP A 190 41.42 -4.61 20.10
CA ASP A 190 41.17 -4.68 21.55
C ASP A 190 41.29 -3.42 22.42
N ILE A 191 40.18 -3.06 23.07
CA ILE A 191 40.18 -2.75 24.50
C ILE A 191 38.98 -3.42 25.16
N ALA A 192 39.28 -4.32 26.11
CA ALA A 192 38.36 -4.85 27.09
C ALA A 192 38.40 -4.02 28.39
N ALA A 193 37.29 -4.10 29.13
CA ALA A 193 37.15 -3.92 30.58
C ALA A 193 37.28 -2.51 31.17
N ALA A 194 36.26 -2.08 31.92
CA ALA A 194 36.19 -2.26 33.37
C ALA A 194 35.12 -1.34 33.99
N GLY A 195 34.43 -1.83 35.03
CA GLY A 195 33.56 -0.98 35.86
C GLY A 195 32.53 -1.76 36.69
N LYS A 196 33.01 -2.58 37.62
CA LYS A 196 32.22 -3.24 38.67
C LYS A 196 32.24 -2.38 39.94
N VAL A 197 31.39 -2.75 40.92
CA VAL A 197 31.35 -2.39 42.37
C VAL A 197 30.26 -1.36 42.69
N ALA A 198 29.34 -1.52 43.65
CA ALA A 198 29.14 -2.39 44.83
C ALA A 198 27.60 -2.55 45.07
N ARG A 199 27.06 -3.71 45.52
CA ARG A 199 26.96 -4.23 46.92
C ARG A 199 26.28 -3.21 47.87
N ASP A 200 25.28 -3.53 48.68
CA ASP A 200 24.96 -4.75 49.45
C ASP A 200 23.49 -4.66 49.97
N SER A 201 22.71 -5.75 49.97
CA SER A 201 22.27 -6.54 51.15
C SER A 201 21.14 -5.86 51.97
N THR A 202 20.07 -6.47 52.50
CA THR A 202 19.74 -7.78 53.08
C THR A 202 18.19 -7.85 53.22
N SER A 203 17.49 -8.96 52.95
CA SER A 203 16.97 -9.99 53.89
C SER A 203 16.07 -9.45 55.04
N ALA A 204 14.99 -10.07 55.52
CA ALA A 204 14.37 -11.39 55.36
C ALA A 204 12.93 -11.38 55.96
N ALA A 205 12.13 -12.37 55.54
CA ALA A 205 11.17 -13.19 56.31
C ALA A 205 9.98 -12.57 57.09
N GLY A 206 8.83 -13.24 56.98
CA GLY A 206 7.70 -13.11 57.91
C GLY A 206 6.40 -13.74 57.40
N GLU A 207 6.20 -15.03 57.69
CA GLU A 207 4.96 -15.80 57.51
C GLU A 207 3.78 -15.26 58.35
N THR A 208 2.53 -15.54 57.94
CA THR A 208 1.57 -16.37 58.73
C THR A 208 0.23 -16.53 58.02
N ALA A 209 -0.38 -17.70 58.25
CA ALA A 209 -1.58 -18.26 57.64
C ALA A 209 -2.81 -18.20 58.57
N ALA A 210 -4.01 -18.37 58.00
CA ALA A 210 -5.20 -19.07 58.52
C ALA A 210 -6.32 -18.93 57.46
N ASP A 211 -6.91 -19.93 56.82
CA ASP A 211 -7.58 -21.20 57.21
C ASP A 211 -9.13 -21.08 57.22
N GLY A 212 -9.77 -22.14 56.72
CA GLY A 212 -11.21 -22.44 56.76
C GLY A 212 -11.93 -22.25 55.42
N GLY A 213 -12.59 -23.23 54.79
CA GLY A 213 -12.91 -24.59 55.16
C GLY A 213 -13.79 -25.23 54.07
N VAL A 214 -13.66 -26.54 53.98
CA VAL A 214 -14.20 -27.53 53.03
C VAL A 214 -15.73 -27.52 52.87
N GLU A 215 -16.23 -27.73 51.63
CA GLU A 215 -17.35 -28.63 51.42
C GLU A 215 -17.20 -29.42 50.10
N ALA A 216 -17.20 -30.74 50.24
CA ALA A 216 -17.08 -31.72 49.17
C ALA A 216 -18.48 -32.15 48.71
N GLY A 217 -18.75 -32.00 47.41
CA GLY A 217 -19.94 -32.52 46.74
C GLY A 217 -19.55 -33.23 45.45
N SER A 218 -19.22 -34.51 45.57
CA SER A 218 -19.14 -35.46 44.46
C SER A 218 -20.51 -35.57 43.78
N LEU A 219 -20.56 -35.54 42.44
CA LEU A 219 -21.12 -36.64 41.63
C LEU A 219 -21.15 -36.29 40.12
N ALA A 220 -20.64 -37.26 39.36
CA ALA A 220 -20.90 -37.51 37.94
C ALA A 220 -20.26 -36.57 36.91
N ALA A 221 -19.05 -36.97 36.51
CA ALA A 221 -18.56 -36.79 35.14
C ALA A 221 -19.61 -37.30 34.14
N ARG A 222 -20.40 -36.39 33.58
CA ARG A 222 -21.09 -36.61 32.32
C ARG A 222 -20.00 -36.61 31.24
N ARG A 223 -19.62 -37.81 30.80
CA ARG A 223 -19.00 -37.98 29.48
C ARG A 223 -20.07 -37.62 28.46
N GLU A 224 -20.18 -36.33 28.15
CA GLU A 224 -20.79 -35.90 26.91
C GLU A 224 -19.82 -36.29 25.80
N SER A 225 -20.04 -37.48 25.24
CA SER A 225 -19.68 -37.76 23.86
C SER A 225 -20.54 -36.88 22.97
N GLY A 226 -20.25 -35.58 22.96
CA GLY A 226 -20.78 -34.64 22.00
C GLY A 226 -19.93 -34.77 20.75
N ALA A 227 -20.47 -35.43 19.72
CA ALA A 227 -20.00 -35.20 18.36
C ALA A 227 -19.84 -33.69 18.18
N ALA A 228 -18.67 -33.24 17.74
CA ALA A 228 -18.43 -31.85 17.43
C ALA A 228 -19.54 -31.37 16.49
N GLY A 229 -20.53 -30.67 17.06
CA GLY A 229 -21.58 -30.06 16.27
C GLY A 229 -20.87 -29.12 15.31
N ALA A 230 -20.93 -29.42 14.02
CA ALA A 230 -20.34 -28.57 13.00
C ALA A 230 -20.91 -27.16 13.21
N ARG A 231 -20.09 -26.26 13.76
CA ARG A 231 -20.42 -24.84 13.89
C ARG A 231 -20.76 -24.39 12.46
N ALA A 232 -21.96 -23.82 12.28
CA ALA A 232 -22.35 -23.30 10.98
C ALA A 232 -21.20 -22.43 10.43
N PRO A 233 -20.83 -22.58 9.15
CA PRO A 233 -19.67 -21.90 8.60
C PRO A 233 -19.85 -20.39 8.82
N ARG A 234 -18.93 -19.80 9.59
CA ARG A 234 -18.92 -18.36 9.79
C ARG A 234 -18.22 -17.69 8.60
N PRO A 235 -18.58 -16.45 8.25
CA PRO A 235 -17.81 -15.65 7.32
C PRO A 235 -16.32 -15.60 7.73
N LEU A 236 -15.43 -15.67 6.74
CA LEU A 236 -14.02 -15.39 6.97
C LEU A 236 -13.85 -13.93 7.37
N THR A 237 -12.97 -13.66 8.32
CA THR A 237 -12.68 -12.30 8.78
C THR A 237 -11.32 -11.87 8.28
N ALA A 238 -11.31 -10.87 7.40
CA ALA A 238 -10.11 -10.21 6.91
C ALA A 238 -9.94 -8.85 7.59
N VAL A 239 -8.74 -8.59 8.11
CA VAL A 239 -8.39 -7.35 8.80
C VAL A 239 -7.31 -6.63 7.99
N ASP A 240 -7.60 -5.40 7.59
CA ASP A 240 -6.69 -4.47 6.91
C ASP A 240 -6.13 -3.45 7.93
N ILE A 241 -4.82 -3.37 8.08
CA ILE A 241 -4.16 -2.45 9.01
C ILE A 241 -3.52 -1.30 8.24
N GLY A 242 -3.87 -0.06 8.62
CA GLY A 242 -3.48 1.14 7.88
C GLY A 242 -4.40 1.34 6.67
N ALA A 243 -5.72 1.40 6.92
CA ALA A 243 -6.74 1.43 5.88
C ALA A 243 -6.51 2.52 4.81
N GLY A 244 -5.97 3.69 5.21
CA GLY A 244 -5.71 4.79 4.29
C GLY A 244 -6.98 5.22 3.54
N SER A 245 -6.95 5.19 2.22
CA SER A 245 -8.13 5.46 1.38
C SER A 245 -9.17 4.32 1.37
N GLY A 246 -8.86 3.18 1.99
CA GLY A 246 -9.63 1.95 1.93
C GLY A 246 -9.31 1.08 0.71
N ALA A 247 -8.25 1.36 -0.05
CA ALA A 247 -7.92 0.66 -1.30
C ALA A 247 -7.91 -0.88 -1.13
N ILE A 248 -7.23 -1.40 -0.11
CA ILE A 248 -7.16 -2.84 0.16
C ILE A 248 -8.52 -3.35 0.67
N SER A 249 -9.01 -2.84 1.80
CA SER A 249 -10.23 -3.33 2.46
C SER A 249 -11.49 -3.23 1.59
N VAL A 250 -11.71 -2.11 0.89
CA VAL A 250 -12.87 -1.95 0.00
C VAL A 250 -12.79 -2.90 -1.18
N THR A 251 -11.60 -3.09 -1.75
CA THR A 251 -11.42 -4.04 -2.86
C THR A 251 -11.64 -5.47 -2.41
N LEU A 252 -11.07 -5.88 -1.27
CA LEU A 252 -11.33 -7.21 -0.70
C LEU A 252 -12.82 -7.44 -0.44
N ALA A 253 -13.53 -6.43 0.10
CA ALA A 253 -14.97 -6.53 0.33
C ALA A 253 -15.79 -6.63 -0.98
N ALA A 254 -15.30 -6.03 -2.06
CA ALA A 254 -15.94 -6.09 -3.37
C ALA A 254 -15.70 -7.44 -4.07
N GLU A 255 -14.46 -7.94 -4.05
CA GLU A 255 -14.06 -9.18 -4.73
C GLU A 255 -14.44 -10.45 -3.94
N ALA A 256 -14.53 -10.33 -2.61
CA ALA A 256 -14.93 -11.42 -1.71
C ALA A 256 -16.11 -11.01 -0.80
N PRO A 257 -17.33 -10.84 -1.35
CA PRO A 257 -18.50 -10.37 -0.58
C PRO A 257 -18.95 -11.35 0.53
N ALA A 258 -18.45 -12.58 0.51
CA ALA A 258 -18.67 -13.56 1.59
C ALA A 258 -17.83 -13.26 2.84
N TRP A 259 -16.78 -12.46 2.71
CA TRP A 259 -15.86 -12.15 3.79
C TRP A 259 -16.42 -11.00 4.62
N ARG A 260 -16.23 -11.09 5.93
CA ARG A 260 -16.31 -9.95 6.82
C ARG A 260 -14.99 -9.20 6.74
N VAL A 261 -15.01 -7.99 6.16
CA VAL A 261 -13.83 -7.14 6.10
C VAL A 261 -13.90 -6.07 7.19
N CYS A 262 -12.83 -5.96 7.96
CA CYS A 262 -12.61 -4.90 8.94
C CYS A 262 -11.34 -4.14 8.57
N ALA A 263 -11.30 -2.83 8.82
CA ALA A 263 -10.11 -2.03 8.54
C ALA A 263 -9.80 -1.04 9.68
N GLY A 264 -8.53 -0.92 10.03
CA GLY A 264 -8.05 -0.09 11.13
C GLY A 264 -7.12 0.99 10.63
N ASP A 265 -7.21 2.18 11.21
CA ASP A 265 -6.25 3.25 10.95
C ASP A 265 -6.10 4.14 12.19
N ILE A 266 -4.91 4.72 12.38
CA ILE A 266 -4.64 5.66 13.46
C ILE A 266 -5.20 7.05 13.15
N SER A 267 -5.40 7.36 11.87
CA SER A 267 -5.89 8.65 11.38
C SER A 267 -7.42 8.66 11.26
N PRO A 268 -8.13 9.54 12.01
CA PRO A 268 -9.56 9.76 11.80
C PRO A 268 -9.89 10.26 10.38
N GLY A 269 -8.98 11.04 9.79
CA GLY A 269 -9.12 11.55 8.42
C GLY A 269 -9.09 10.42 7.39
N ALA A 270 -8.15 9.48 7.56
CA ALA A 270 -8.07 8.29 6.71
C ALA A 270 -9.33 7.43 6.79
N LEU A 271 -9.82 7.14 8.01
CA LEU A 271 -11.07 6.39 8.17
C LEU A 271 -12.29 7.10 7.56
N ALA A 272 -12.33 8.44 7.59
CA ALA A 272 -13.39 9.18 6.93
C ALA A 272 -13.33 9.02 5.40
N VAL A 273 -12.13 9.02 4.81
CA VAL A 273 -11.93 8.76 3.36
C VAL A 273 -12.29 7.32 3.03
N ALA A 274 -11.78 6.33 3.78
CA ALA A 274 -12.11 4.92 3.60
C ALA A 274 -13.62 4.66 3.70
N GLY A 275 -14.32 5.32 4.63
CA GLY A 275 -15.77 5.21 4.77
C GLY A 275 -16.54 5.76 3.56
N ARG A 276 -16.09 6.90 2.99
CA ARG A 276 -16.68 7.44 1.76
C ARG A 276 -16.43 6.52 0.57
N ASN A 277 -15.25 5.91 0.47
CA ASN A 277 -14.95 4.94 -0.58
C ASN A 277 -15.74 3.65 -0.45
N ALA A 278 -15.89 3.11 0.78
CA ALA A 278 -16.75 1.96 1.02
C ALA A 278 -18.21 2.26 0.60
N GLN A 279 -18.73 3.44 0.97
CA GLN A 279 -20.05 3.89 0.54
C GLN A 279 -20.15 4.03 -0.99
N ARG A 280 -19.15 4.66 -1.63
CA ARG A 280 -19.08 4.88 -3.08
C ARG A 280 -19.15 3.56 -3.85
N HIS A 281 -18.49 2.52 -3.35
CA HIS A 281 -18.43 1.20 -3.99
C HIS A 281 -19.47 0.21 -3.47
N GLY A 282 -20.34 0.62 -2.55
CA GLY A 282 -21.40 -0.23 -2.01
C GLY A 282 -20.90 -1.42 -1.20
N THR A 283 -19.71 -1.31 -0.60
CA THR A 283 -19.10 -2.37 0.20
C THR A 283 -19.29 -2.14 1.69
N ALA A 284 -19.33 -3.23 2.46
CA ALA A 284 -19.43 -3.18 3.92
C ALA A 284 -18.05 -3.44 4.54
N VAL A 285 -17.47 -2.40 5.16
CA VAL A 285 -16.19 -2.48 5.88
C VAL A 285 -16.39 -1.98 7.32
N ASP A 286 -16.03 -2.80 8.31
CA ASP A 286 -16.04 -2.42 9.74
C ASP A 286 -14.78 -1.59 10.06
N LEU A 287 -14.93 -0.26 10.04
CA LEU A 287 -13.85 0.71 10.25
C LEU A 287 -13.59 0.98 11.74
N ARG A 288 -12.32 0.94 12.15
CA ARG A 288 -11.94 1.12 13.56
C ARG A 288 -10.75 2.06 13.73
N LEU A 289 -10.90 3.02 14.64
CA LEU A 289 -9.82 3.94 15.01
C LEU A 289 -8.90 3.29 16.04
N GLY A 290 -7.60 3.31 15.77
CA GLY A 290 -6.57 3.01 16.76
C GLY A 290 -5.27 2.51 16.14
N ASP A 291 -4.35 2.09 17.00
CA ASP A 291 -2.98 1.77 16.60
C ASP A 291 -2.85 0.30 16.24
N LEU A 292 -2.54 0.03 14.96
CA LEU A 292 -2.28 -1.30 14.43
C LEU A 292 -3.38 -2.31 14.84
N LEU A 293 -3.04 -3.38 15.56
CA LEU A 293 -3.97 -4.46 15.94
C LEU A 293 -4.81 -4.15 17.19
N GLU A 294 -4.56 -3.05 17.90
CA GLU A 294 -5.29 -2.71 19.14
C GLU A 294 -6.82 -2.67 18.98
N PRO A 295 -7.40 -2.09 17.91
CA PRO A 295 -8.86 -2.03 17.73
C PRO A 295 -9.52 -3.40 17.49
N PHE A 296 -8.70 -4.43 17.25
CA PHE A 296 -9.12 -5.80 16.93
C PHE A 296 -8.82 -6.78 18.08
N ALA A 297 -8.43 -6.29 19.26
CA ALA A 297 -8.19 -7.14 20.42
C ALA A 297 -9.39 -8.05 20.71
N GLY A 298 -9.14 -9.36 20.83
CA GLY A 298 -10.15 -10.39 21.04
C GLY A 298 -11.01 -10.75 19.82
N MET A 299 -10.74 -10.18 18.64
CA MET A 299 -11.44 -10.53 17.40
C MET A 299 -10.83 -11.78 16.76
N GLU A 300 -11.66 -12.75 16.37
CA GLU A 300 -11.22 -13.85 15.51
C GLU A 300 -10.84 -13.28 14.13
N THR A 301 -9.57 -13.45 13.73
CA THR A 301 -9.02 -12.94 12.47
C THR A 301 -8.44 -14.11 11.67
N ASP A 302 -8.93 -14.34 10.46
CA ASP A 302 -8.43 -15.40 9.58
C ASP A 302 -7.29 -14.89 8.69
N ILE A 303 -7.45 -13.66 8.20
CA ILE A 303 -6.55 -12.98 7.25
C ILE A 303 -6.16 -11.63 7.84
N LEU A 304 -4.85 -11.34 7.87
CA LEU A 304 -4.31 -10.02 8.18
C LEU A 304 -3.56 -9.48 6.96
N VAL A 305 -3.88 -8.26 6.54
CA VAL A 305 -3.22 -7.59 5.42
C VAL A 305 -2.83 -6.19 5.83
N SER A 306 -1.71 -5.68 5.33
CA SER A 306 -1.31 -4.29 5.56
C SER A 306 -0.34 -3.82 4.48
N ASN A 307 -0.51 -2.55 4.07
CA ASN A 307 0.56 -1.75 3.50
C ASN A 307 1.01 -0.72 4.55
N PRO A 308 1.88 -1.11 5.50
CA PRO A 308 2.30 -0.20 6.56
C PRO A 308 3.38 0.79 6.07
N PRO A 309 3.62 1.89 6.79
CA PRO A 309 4.74 2.77 6.46
C PRO A 309 6.07 2.03 6.62
N TYR A 310 6.91 2.05 5.58
CA TYR A 310 8.13 1.25 5.52
C TYR A 310 9.40 2.06 5.25
N ILE A 311 9.29 3.39 5.15
CA ILE A 311 10.42 4.26 4.79
C ILE A 311 11.17 4.61 6.07
N PRO A 312 12.49 4.39 6.14
CA PRO A 312 13.30 4.88 7.25
C PRO A 312 13.13 6.40 7.42
N GLY A 313 12.91 6.86 8.65
CA GLY A 313 12.59 8.26 8.91
C GLY A 313 13.63 9.26 8.41
N ALA A 314 14.90 8.83 8.32
CA ALA A 314 16.01 9.60 7.78
C ALA A 314 15.95 9.78 6.25
N ASP A 315 15.32 8.84 5.54
CA ASP A 315 15.27 8.82 4.07
C ASP A 315 14.12 9.68 3.51
N ILE A 316 13.13 10.01 4.35
CA ILE A 316 11.95 10.81 3.95
C ILE A 316 12.35 12.15 3.32
N ALA A 317 13.41 12.79 3.83
CA ALA A 317 13.86 14.08 3.30
C ALA A 317 14.33 13.99 1.83
N GLY A 318 14.76 12.80 1.39
CA GLY A 318 15.22 12.50 0.03
C GLY A 318 14.14 12.02 -0.93
N LEU A 319 12.90 11.85 -0.46
CA LEU A 319 11.77 11.48 -1.33
C LEU A 319 11.46 12.56 -2.35
N GLN A 320 10.76 12.15 -3.41
CA GLN A 320 10.19 13.07 -4.38
C GLN A 320 9.35 14.13 -3.66
N ARG A 321 9.41 15.37 -4.15
CA ARG A 321 8.81 16.54 -3.50
C ARG A 321 7.32 16.32 -3.24
N GLU A 322 6.62 15.75 -4.21
CA GLU A 322 5.20 15.43 -4.15
C GLU A 322 4.87 14.53 -2.96
N VAL A 323 5.66 13.48 -2.76
CA VAL A 323 5.45 12.53 -1.67
C VAL A 323 5.87 13.15 -0.34
N ARG A 324 7.06 13.74 -0.29
CA ARG A 324 7.65 14.32 0.92
C ARG A 324 6.81 15.43 1.53
N ASP A 325 6.29 16.33 0.68
CA ASP A 325 5.69 17.58 1.13
C ASP A 325 4.16 17.50 1.23
N HIS A 326 3.50 16.53 0.57
CA HIS A 326 2.03 16.47 0.51
C HIS A 326 1.40 15.19 1.05
N GLU A 327 2.08 14.04 1.06
CA GLU A 327 1.48 12.82 1.61
C GLU A 327 1.66 12.76 3.14
N PRO A 328 0.72 12.14 3.88
CA PRO A 328 0.80 12.09 5.33
C PRO A 328 2.09 11.44 5.80
N ARG A 329 2.89 12.12 6.62
CA ARG A 329 4.11 11.55 7.20
C ARG A 329 3.85 10.23 7.93
N THR A 330 2.71 10.12 8.61
CA THR A 330 2.28 8.89 9.32
C THR A 330 2.07 7.69 8.40
N ALA A 331 1.84 7.91 7.10
CA ALA A 331 1.72 6.85 6.10
C ALA A 331 3.06 6.52 5.41
N LEU A 332 4.14 7.24 5.74
CA LEU A 332 5.47 7.05 5.15
C LEU A 332 6.48 6.52 6.17
N ASP A 333 6.49 7.08 7.38
CA ASP A 333 7.52 6.90 8.40
C ASP A 333 7.42 5.53 9.11
N GLY A 334 8.30 4.61 8.71
CA GLY A 334 8.41 3.27 9.28
C GLY A 334 9.40 3.17 10.44
N GLY A 335 9.85 4.30 10.99
CA GLY A 335 10.82 4.35 12.09
C GLY A 335 12.28 4.36 11.63
N ASP A 336 13.20 3.97 12.52
CA ASP A 336 14.65 4.14 12.29
C ASP A 336 15.18 3.37 11.07
N ASP A 337 14.68 2.15 10.85
CA ASP A 337 15.05 1.29 9.72
C ASP A 337 13.87 0.89 8.83
N GLY A 338 12.72 1.55 9.02
CA GLY A 338 11.51 1.29 8.26
C GLY A 338 10.75 0.03 8.67
N LEU A 339 11.16 -0.67 9.74
CA LEU A 339 10.58 -1.96 10.14
C LEU A 339 9.71 -1.92 11.40
N ASP A 340 9.53 -0.76 12.02
CA ASP A 340 8.84 -0.65 13.31
C ASP A 340 7.39 -1.14 13.27
N PRO A 341 6.55 -0.78 12.28
CA PRO A 341 5.18 -1.28 12.22
C PRO A 341 5.10 -2.81 12.16
N TYR A 342 6.00 -3.45 11.42
CA TYR A 342 6.05 -4.91 11.33
C TYR A 342 6.39 -5.55 12.67
N ARG A 343 7.42 -5.03 13.38
CA ARG A 343 7.79 -5.52 14.71
C ARG A 343 6.64 -5.40 15.70
N ARG A 344 6.01 -4.23 15.73
CA ARG A 344 4.87 -3.95 16.60
C ARG A 344 3.68 -4.83 16.29
N MET A 345 3.36 -5.05 15.01
CA MET A 345 2.30 -5.98 14.62
C MET A 345 2.61 -7.41 15.09
N MET A 346 3.86 -7.89 14.98
CA MET A 346 4.23 -9.21 15.49
C MET A 346 4.05 -9.33 17.01
N GLU A 347 4.40 -8.29 17.77
CA GLU A 347 4.18 -8.24 19.22
C GLU A 347 2.68 -8.23 19.57
N GLN A 348 1.89 -7.46 18.80
CA GLN A 348 0.45 -7.32 19.01
C GLN A 348 -0.38 -8.51 18.53
N LEU A 349 0.20 -9.52 17.86
CA LEU A 349 -0.51 -10.76 17.53
C LEU A 349 -1.12 -11.42 18.78
N ALA A 350 -0.52 -11.24 19.96
CA ALA A 350 -1.03 -11.73 21.23
C ALA A 350 -2.36 -11.08 21.68
N LEU A 351 -2.76 -9.95 21.06
CA LEU A 351 -4.08 -9.35 21.29
C LEU A 351 -5.20 -10.14 20.62
N LEU A 352 -4.88 -10.96 19.61
CA LEU A 352 -5.83 -11.81 18.91
C LEU A 352 -6.02 -13.13 19.67
N PRO A 353 -7.20 -13.77 19.59
CA PRO A 353 -7.45 -15.06 20.24
C PRO A 353 -6.61 -16.20 19.63
N ALA A 354 -6.19 -16.05 18.38
CA ALA A 354 -5.29 -16.94 17.67
C ALA A 354 -4.59 -16.16 16.54
N PRO A 355 -3.37 -16.58 16.12
CA PRO A 355 -2.71 -15.97 14.97
C PRO A 355 -3.51 -16.25 13.68
N PRO A 356 -3.59 -15.27 12.76
CA PRO A 356 -4.26 -15.46 11.47
C PRO A 356 -3.54 -16.51 10.63
N ARG A 357 -4.29 -17.30 9.86
CA ARG A 357 -3.72 -18.36 9.00
C ARG A 357 -3.06 -17.79 7.74
N LEU A 358 -3.46 -16.60 7.32
CA LEU A 358 -2.86 -15.88 6.20
C LEU A 358 -2.49 -14.47 6.65
N VAL A 359 -1.24 -14.10 6.44
CA VAL A 359 -0.77 -12.72 6.58
C VAL A 359 -0.09 -12.25 5.31
N GLY A 360 -0.29 -11.00 4.94
CA GLY A 360 0.39 -10.40 3.79
C GLY A 360 0.77 -8.96 4.08
N PHE A 361 2.02 -8.61 3.80
CA PHE A 361 2.51 -7.26 3.98
C PHE A 361 3.18 -6.73 2.70
N GLU A 362 2.88 -5.48 2.35
CA GLU A 362 3.72 -4.69 1.44
C GLU A 362 4.97 -4.18 2.18
N LEU A 363 6.05 -3.96 1.43
CA LEU A 363 7.34 -3.53 1.97
C LEU A 363 8.19 -2.71 0.98
N GLY A 364 9.14 -1.97 1.54
CA GLY A 364 10.16 -1.25 0.79
C GLY A 364 11.18 -2.19 0.14
N GLN A 365 11.79 -1.71 -0.94
CA GLN A 365 12.84 -2.45 -1.64
C GLN A 365 13.98 -2.84 -0.67
N GLY A 366 14.35 -4.12 -0.69
CA GLY A 366 15.42 -4.67 0.16
C GLY A 366 14.96 -5.16 1.54
N GLN A 367 13.72 -4.91 1.95
CA GLN A 367 13.22 -5.32 3.28
C GLN A 367 12.63 -6.73 3.34
N ALA A 368 12.41 -7.38 2.19
CA ALA A 368 11.74 -8.69 2.12
C ALA A 368 12.38 -9.77 3.02
N GLY A 369 13.72 -9.84 3.05
CA GLY A 369 14.42 -10.79 3.90
C GLY A 369 14.19 -10.55 5.40
N GLN A 370 14.13 -9.28 5.81
CA GLN A 370 13.94 -8.89 7.22
C GLN A 370 12.49 -9.16 7.66
N VAL A 371 11.50 -8.77 6.86
CA VAL A 371 10.07 -9.02 7.15
C VAL A 371 9.79 -10.53 7.15
N ALA A 372 10.32 -11.29 6.19
CA ALA A 372 10.23 -12.75 6.21
C ALA A 372 10.92 -13.36 7.45
N GLY A 373 12.02 -12.76 7.93
CA GLY A 373 12.67 -13.14 9.18
C GLY A 373 11.77 -12.95 10.40
N LEU A 374 11.04 -11.83 10.47
CA LEU A 374 10.08 -11.56 11.55
C LEU A 374 8.95 -12.59 11.57
N LEU A 375 8.36 -12.91 10.40
CA LEU A 375 7.31 -13.94 10.30
C LEU A 375 7.81 -15.32 10.74
N ARG A 376 9.03 -15.71 10.33
CA ARG A 376 9.64 -16.99 10.76
C ARG A 376 9.89 -17.03 12.26
N ALA A 377 10.34 -15.91 12.84
CA ALA A 377 10.60 -15.81 14.27
C ALA A 377 9.30 -15.90 15.11
N ALA A 378 8.18 -15.36 14.61
CA ALA A 378 6.88 -15.52 15.23
C ALA A 378 6.39 -16.99 15.24
N GLY A 379 6.74 -17.76 14.21
CA GLY A 379 6.58 -19.23 14.21
C GLY A 379 5.16 -19.74 13.99
N HIS A 380 4.24 -18.91 13.51
CA HIS A 380 2.84 -19.29 13.27
C HIS A 380 2.57 -19.82 11.86
N TRP A 381 3.45 -19.56 10.90
CA TRP A 381 3.28 -19.88 9.48
C TRP A 381 4.33 -20.90 9.03
N ASN A 382 3.88 -21.99 8.40
CA ASN A 382 4.75 -23.06 7.91
C ASN A 382 5.28 -22.79 6.49
N GLU A 383 4.73 -21.79 5.81
CA GLU A 383 5.15 -21.34 4.48
C GLU A 383 5.29 -19.81 4.48
N ILE A 384 6.43 -19.31 3.98
CA ILE A 384 6.69 -17.87 3.81
C ILE A 384 7.03 -17.62 2.34
N ILE A 385 6.27 -16.76 1.69
CA ILE A 385 6.39 -16.47 0.25
C ILE A 385 6.75 -15.00 0.06
N THR A 386 7.61 -14.73 -0.91
CA THR A 386 7.90 -13.38 -1.39
C THR A 386 7.27 -13.20 -2.76
N ILE A 387 6.64 -12.05 -3.00
CA ILE A 387 6.04 -11.68 -4.29
C ILE A 387 6.75 -10.44 -4.80
N ASP A 388 7.22 -10.54 -6.03
CA ASP A 388 7.91 -9.47 -6.73
C ASP A 388 6.89 -8.61 -7.50
N ASP A 389 7.23 -7.34 -7.69
CA ASP A 389 6.52 -6.49 -8.65
C ASP A 389 6.83 -6.88 -10.11
N LEU A 390 6.19 -6.18 -11.05
CA LEU A 390 6.36 -6.43 -12.49
C LEU A 390 7.81 -6.22 -12.98
N THR A 391 8.66 -5.56 -12.19
CA THR A 391 10.08 -5.33 -12.50
C THR A 391 11.01 -6.34 -11.81
N GLY A 392 10.44 -7.30 -11.06
CA GLY A 392 11.20 -8.33 -10.34
C GLY A 392 11.76 -7.85 -9.01
N ILE A 393 11.24 -6.75 -8.44
CA ILE A 393 11.64 -6.28 -7.11
C ILE A 393 10.70 -6.90 -6.06
N PRO A 394 11.22 -7.55 -5.02
CA PRO A 394 10.41 -8.01 -3.89
C PRO A 394 9.62 -6.87 -3.24
N ARG A 395 8.29 -6.96 -3.28
CA ARG A 395 7.37 -5.96 -2.70
C ARG A 395 6.43 -6.49 -1.65
N HIS A 396 6.22 -7.80 -1.61
CA HIS A 396 5.32 -8.38 -0.63
C HIS A 396 5.90 -9.63 0.00
N VAL A 397 5.57 -9.84 1.26
CA VAL A 397 5.85 -11.09 1.97
C VAL A 397 4.57 -11.60 2.60
N LEU A 398 4.29 -12.88 2.36
CA LEU A 398 3.14 -13.59 2.91
C LEU A 398 3.60 -14.66 3.90
N GLY A 399 2.84 -14.85 4.97
CA GLY A 399 2.92 -15.99 5.86
C GLY A 399 1.64 -16.82 5.77
N ILE A 400 1.78 -18.13 5.55
CA ILE A 400 0.68 -19.06 5.34
C ILE A 400 0.79 -20.22 6.34
N ALA A 401 -0.34 -20.55 6.98
CA ALA A 401 -0.49 -21.69 7.89
C ALA A 401 -1.47 -22.71 7.27
N ARG A 402 -0.91 -23.65 6.51
CA ARG A 402 -1.68 -24.70 5.82
C ARG A 402 -2.19 -25.77 6.77
#